data_AF-A0A3S1AA80-F1
#
_entry.id   AF-A0A3S1AA80-F1
#
_cell.length_a   1.000
_cell.length_b   1.000
_cell.length_c   1.000
_cell.angle_alpha   90.00
_cell.angle_beta   90.00
_cell.angle_gamma   90.00
#
_symmetry.space_group_name_H-M   'P 1'
#
loop_
_entity.id
_entity.type
_entity.pdbx_description
1 polymer ?
#
loop_
_entity_poly.entity_id
_entity_poly.type
_entity_poly.pdbx_seq_one_letter_code
_entity_poly.pdbx_strand_id
1 'polypeptide(L)'
;MVRRVVPEYSYYGPLPSERELLLSDIYDFRISGAYVEEPLLLQIPVYSRAEQYEDVVVKTDTGIYPTPVRIARMVDAKKEPHWVCHARVCLYGVRSLSLVARPRVERFQVPESGADLRSAIDPMARLQFRQGAVTEETEVTFQVTSKPSYEEEDYDSILSMSHFFDIASTTMKPLQNDLLVSLPLPENYLGEAGRERERERERERERERERE
;
A
#
# COMPACT_ATOMS: atom_id res chain seq x y z
N MET A 1 -15.53 8.48 27.44
CA MET A 1 -16.57 7.76 26.67
C MET A 1 -16.14 7.70 25.21
N VAL A 2 -16.30 6.55 24.54
CA VAL A 2 -15.93 6.38 23.12
C VAL A 2 -17.21 6.23 22.28
N ARG A 3 -17.28 6.88 21.13
CA ARG A 3 -18.34 6.71 20.14
C ARG A 3 -17.72 6.34 18.79
N ARG A 4 -18.23 5.29 18.16
CA ARG A 4 -17.96 4.96 16.76
C ARG A 4 -18.83 5.85 15.86
N VAL A 5 -18.22 6.48 14.87
CA VAL A 5 -18.83 7.46 13.97
C VAL A 5 -18.42 7.11 12.55
N VAL A 6 -19.42 6.98 11.68
CA VAL A 6 -19.21 6.82 10.24
C VAL A 6 -18.50 8.08 9.72
N PRO A 7 -17.44 7.96 8.89
CA PRO A 7 -16.50 9.05 8.61
C PRO A 7 -17.15 10.36 8.16
N GLU A 8 -18.17 10.27 7.32
CA GLU A 8 -18.93 11.38 6.75
C GLU A 8 -19.68 12.21 7.82
N TYR A 9 -19.88 11.65 9.02
CA TYR A 9 -20.57 12.30 10.13
C TYR A 9 -19.64 12.73 11.27
N SER A 10 -18.32 12.51 11.16
CA SER A 10 -17.39 12.99 12.18
C SER A 10 -17.02 14.45 11.95
N TYR A 11 -17.23 15.28 12.97
CA TYR A 11 -16.90 16.70 12.90
C TYR A 11 -15.39 16.97 13.08
N TYR A 12 -14.71 16.12 13.84
CA TYR A 12 -13.27 16.24 14.14
C TYR A 12 -12.48 15.06 13.59
N GLY A 13 -13.06 14.31 12.67
CA GLY A 13 -12.49 13.06 12.18
C GLY A 13 -11.24 13.29 11.34
N PRO A 14 -10.15 12.54 11.55
CA PRO A 14 -9.01 12.59 10.65
C PRO A 14 -9.39 12.04 9.29
N LEU A 15 -9.47 12.92 8.29
CA LEU A 15 -9.75 12.54 6.91
C LEU A 15 -8.49 11.92 6.27
N PRO A 16 -8.63 10.85 5.46
CA PRO A 16 -7.52 10.32 4.68
C PRO A 16 -7.04 11.35 3.64
N SER A 17 -5.74 11.33 3.34
CA SER A 17 -5.18 12.02 2.17
C SER A 17 -5.54 11.29 0.87
N GLU A 18 -5.25 11.90 -0.29
CA GLU A 18 -5.52 11.32 -1.61
C GLU A 18 -4.89 9.93 -1.83
N ARG A 19 -3.77 9.65 -1.16
CA ARG A 19 -3.04 8.37 -1.25
C ARG A 19 -3.34 7.43 -0.08
N GLU A 20 -4.24 7.80 0.83
CA GLU A 20 -4.59 6.99 2.00
C GLU A 20 -5.94 6.32 1.81
N LEU A 21 -6.03 5.05 2.22
CA LEU A 21 -7.26 4.29 2.25
C LEU A 21 -7.76 4.18 3.68
N LEU A 22 -9.02 4.52 3.91
CA LEU A 22 -9.63 4.39 5.23
C LEU A 22 -9.92 2.91 5.53
N LEU A 23 -9.38 2.40 6.62
CA LEU A 23 -9.54 1.01 7.05
C LEU A 23 -10.57 0.82 8.15
N SER A 24 -10.99 1.89 8.83
CA SER A 24 -11.96 1.81 9.92
C SER A 24 -12.89 3.02 9.96
N ASP A 25 -13.98 2.90 10.70
CA ASP A 25 -14.73 4.08 11.15
C ASP A 25 -13.87 5.01 12.00
N ILE A 26 -14.42 6.18 12.30
CA ILE A 26 -13.82 7.16 13.19
C ILE A 26 -14.30 6.90 14.61
N TYR A 27 -13.38 6.96 15.57
CA TYR A 27 -13.66 6.77 16.98
C TYR A 27 -13.47 8.09 17.71
N ASP A 28 -14.58 8.72 18.10
CA ASP A 28 -14.58 9.98 18.84
C ASP A 28 -14.51 9.71 20.35
N PHE A 29 -13.61 10.41 21.01
CA PHE A 29 -13.39 10.34 22.45
C PHE A 29 -13.94 11.58 23.13
N ARG A 30 -14.87 11.39 24.05
CA ARG A 30 -15.18 12.39 25.08
C ARG A 30 -14.20 12.23 26.22
N ILE A 31 -13.21 13.12 26.28
CA ILE A 31 -12.25 13.24 27.37
C ILE A 31 -12.99 13.84 28.57
N SER A 32 -13.48 12.99 29.46
CA SER A 32 -14.21 13.40 30.65
C SER A 32 -13.26 13.50 31.84
N GLY A 33 -12.42 14.54 31.92
CA GLY A 33 -11.63 14.97 33.10
C GLY A 33 -10.63 13.99 33.73
N ALA A 34 -10.77 12.68 33.51
CA ALA A 34 -9.88 11.62 33.92
C ALA A 34 -8.88 11.40 32.79
N TYR A 35 -7.65 11.85 33.03
CA TYR A 35 -6.53 11.64 32.13
C TYR A 35 -6.01 10.21 32.35
N VAL A 36 -5.96 9.44 31.27
CA VAL A 36 -5.22 8.17 31.27
C VAL A 36 -3.85 8.49 30.70
N GLU A 37 -2.84 8.57 31.57
CA GLU A 37 -1.45 8.79 31.14
C GLU A 37 -0.88 7.54 30.45
N GLU A 38 -1.36 6.35 30.82
CA GLU A 38 -0.90 5.10 30.26
C GLU A 38 -1.50 4.80 28.87
N PRO A 39 -0.71 4.24 27.93
CA PRO A 39 -1.23 3.82 26.63
C PRO A 39 -2.29 2.73 26.77
N LEU A 40 -3.46 2.97 26.18
CA LEU A 40 -4.54 1.99 26.13
C LEU A 40 -4.34 1.05 24.94
N LEU A 41 -4.63 -0.24 25.12
CA LEU A 41 -4.72 -1.19 24.04
C LEU A 41 -6.11 -1.12 23.40
N LEU A 42 -6.17 -0.60 22.19
CA LEU A 42 -7.39 -0.52 21.39
C LEU A 42 -7.48 -1.73 20.47
N GLN A 43 -8.69 -2.29 20.35
CA GLN A 43 -9.03 -3.27 19.34
C GLN A 43 -10.06 -2.64 18.40
N ILE A 44 -9.65 -2.39 17.16
CA ILE A 44 -10.41 -1.62 16.18
C ILE A 44 -10.80 -2.57 15.04
N PRO A 45 -12.11 -2.79 14.79
CA PRO A 45 -12.57 -3.47 13.58
C PRO A 45 -12.11 -2.74 12.31
N VAL A 46 -11.65 -3.51 11.32
CA VAL A 46 -11.25 -2.96 10.02
C VAL A 46 -12.10 -3.54 8.88
N TYR A 47 -12.38 -2.73 7.86
CA TYR A 47 -13.18 -3.13 6.71
C TYR A 47 -12.46 -4.14 5.82
N SER A 48 -11.15 -3.98 5.68
CA SER A 48 -10.30 -4.78 4.81
C SER A 48 -8.94 -5.03 5.45
N ARG A 49 -8.24 -6.01 4.87
CA ARG A 49 -6.84 -6.27 5.19
C ARG A 49 -5.98 -5.23 4.47
N ALA A 50 -4.91 -4.78 5.12
CA ALA A 50 -3.88 -3.99 4.45
C ALA A 50 -3.12 -4.83 3.42
N GLU A 51 -2.84 -4.23 2.28
CA GLU A 51 -2.11 -4.87 1.20
C GLU A 51 -0.60 -4.99 1.51
N GLN A 52 0.10 -5.83 0.75
CA GLN A 52 1.52 -6.13 0.98
C GLN A 52 2.43 -4.89 1.06
N TYR A 53 2.16 -3.90 0.23
CA TYR A 53 2.96 -2.67 0.09
C TYR A 53 2.41 -1.48 0.88
N GLU A 54 1.54 -1.74 1.85
CA GLU A 54 0.94 -0.69 2.68
C GLU A 54 1.45 -0.73 4.12
N ASP A 55 1.57 0.46 4.70
CA ASP A 55 1.65 0.66 6.14
C ASP A 55 0.28 1.03 6.68
N VAL A 56 -0.07 0.45 7.82
CA VAL A 56 -1.25 0.86 8.57
C VAL A 56 -0.82 1.78 9.69
N VAL A 57 -1.49 2.92 9.80
CA VAL A 57 -1.19 3.91 10.83
C VAL A 57 -2.47 4.36 11.53
N VAL A 58 -2.30 4.75 12.79
CA VAL A 58 -3.36 5.43 13.54
C VAL A 58 -3.29 6.91 13.17
N LYS A 59 -4.34 7.42 12.53
CA LYS A 59 -4.50 8.84 12.27
C LYS A 59 -5.40 9.43 13.34
N THR A 60 -5.07 10.62 13.83
CA THR A 60 -5.79 11.35 14.88
C THR A 60 -6.11 12.76 14.41
N ASP A 61 -6.97 13.47 15.15
CA ASP A 61 -7.22 14.90 14.94
C ASP A 61 -5.96 15.78 15.04
N THR A 62 -4.88 15.25 15.62
CA THR A 62 -3.60 15.94 15.77
C THR A 62 -2.52 15.49 14.78
N GLY A 63 -2.82 14.52 13.92
CA GLY A 63 -1.89 13.94 12.95
C GLY A 63 -1.69 12.44 13.13
N ILE A 64 -0.57 11.91 12.63
CA ILE A 64 -0.26 10.48 12.69
C ILE A 64 0.30 10.14 14.07
N TYR A 65 -0.32 9.18 14.74
CA TYR A 65 0.14 8.69 16.03
C TYR A 65 1.17 7.58 15.82
N PRO A 66 2.43 7.74 16.29
CA PRO A 66 3.50 6.79 16.07
C PRO A 66 3.36 5.58 17.01
N THR A 67 2.50 4.63 16.64
CA THR A 67 2.38 3.34 17.33
C THR A 67 2.58 2.20 16.35
N PRO A 68 3.24 1.10 16.75
CA PRO A 68 3.10 -0.15 16.04
C PRO A 68 1.62 -0.56 16.06
N VAL A 69 1.17 -1.08 14.93
CA VAL A 69 -0.17 -1.65 14.78
C VAL A 69 -0.03 -3.12 14.38
N ARG A 70 -0.97 -3.95 14.84
CA ARG A 70 -1.02 -5.36 14.44
C ARG A 70 -2.41 -5.69 13.91
N ILE A 71 -2.49 -6.06 12.64
CA ILE A 71 -3.72 -6.59 12.06
C ILE A 71 -3.76 -8.10 12.29
N ALA A 72 -4.89 -8.59 12.81
CA ALA A 72 -5.15 -9.99 13.06
C ALA A 72 -6.53 -10.39 12.56
N ARG A 73 -6.65 -11.60 12.03
CA ARG A 73 -7.93 -12.21 11.71
C ARG A 73 -8.50 -12.82 12.98
N MET A 74 -9.65 -12.35 13.41
CA MET A 74 -10.39 -12.92 14.53
C MET A 74 -11.39 -13.94 13.99
N VAL A 75 -11.30 -15.16 14.49
CA VAL A 75 -12.27 -16.22 14.24
C VAL A 75 -13.07 -16.41 15.51
N ASP A 76 -14.33 -16.01 15.49
CA ASP A 76 -15.28 -16.23 16.58
C ASP A 76 -16.16 -17.43 16.20
N ALA A 77 -16.36 -18.38 17.11
CA ALA A 77 -17.12 -19.60 16.85
C ALA A 77 -18.58 -19.35 16.41
N LYS A 78 -19.10 -18.13 16.63
CA LYS A 78 -20.49 -17.74 16.30
C LYS A 78 -20.61 -16.63 15.25
N LYS A 79 -19.50 -16.10 14.72
CA LYS A 79 -19.52 -14.99 13.74
C LYS A 79 -18.58 -15.28 12.60
N GLU A 80 -18.87 -14.65 11.46
CA GLU A 80 -17.93 -14.66 10.35
C GLU A 80 -16.58 -14.08 10.78
N PRO A 81 -15.48 -14.65 10.28
CA PRO A 81 -14.15 -14.13 10.54
C PRO A 81 -14.08 -12.65 10.14
N HIS A 82 -13.63 -11.81 11.05
CA HIS A 82 -13.44 -10.38 10.78
C HIS A 82 -12.03 -9.95 11.15
N TRP A 83 -11.57 -8.89 10.50
CA TRP A 83 -10.25 -8.34 10.75
C TRP A 83 -10.33 -7.30 11.86
N VAL A 84 -9.35 -7.34 12.77
CA VAL A 84 -9.17 -6.32 13.80
C VAL A 84 -7.73 -5.83 13.78
N CYS A 85 -7.56 -4.58 14.15
CA CYS A 85 -6.27 -3.98 14.39
C CYS A 85 -6.10 -3.70 15.88
N HIS A 86 -4.99 -4.15 16.44
CA HIS A 86 -4.55 -3.82 17.79
C HIS A 86 -3.57 -2.64 17.74
N ALA A 87 -3.88 -1.57 18.46
CA ALA A 87 -3.05 -0.37 18.53
C ALA A 87 -2.89 0.10 19.99
N ARG A 88 -1.71 0.58 20.36
CA ARG A 88 -1.44 1.13 21.69
C ARG A 88 -1.41 2.65 21.61
N VAL A 89 -2.42 3.31 22.15
CA VAL A 89 -2.61 4.75 21.97
C VAL A 89 -2.79 5.43 23.33
N CYS A 90 -2.02 6.47 23.59
CA CYS A 90 -2.31 7.40 24.67
C CYS A 90 -3.34 8.40 24.14
N LEU A 91 -4.52 8.43 24.78
CA LEU A 91 -5.63 9.28 24.36
C LEU A 91 -5.53 10.71 24.91
N TYR A 92 -4.41 11.07 25.56
CA TYR A 92 -4.18 12.42 26.04
C TYR A 92 -4.14 13.40 24.88
N GLY A 93 -5.08 14.34 24.86
CA GLY A 93 -5.19 15.34 23.79
C GLY A 93 -5.72 14.81 22.45
N VAL A 94 -6.10 13.52 22.36
CA VAL A 94 -6.68 12.91 21.16
C VAL A 94 -8.21 12.94 21.27
N ARG A 95 -8.89 13.62 20.35
CA ARG A 95 -10.36 13.72 20.33
C ARG A 95 -10.98 12.70 19.41
N SER A 96 -10.25 12.26 18.40
CA SER A 96 -10.74 11.27 17.44
C SER A 96 -9.57 10.49 16.85
N LEU A 97 -9.84 9.27 16.39
CA LEU A 97 -8.89 8.51 15.59
C LEU A 97 -9.56 7.66 14.53
N SER A 98 -8.79 7.30 13.50
CA SER A 98 -9.13 6.29 12.51
C SER A 98 -7.88 5.48 12.15
N LEU A 99 -8.09 4.33 11.52
CA LEU A 99 -7.01 3.58 10.87
C LEU A 99 -7.02 3.88 9.38
N VAL A 100 -5.84 4.18 8.86
CA VAL A 100 -5.62 4.35 7.43
C VAL A 100 -4.48 3.46 6.96
N ALA A 101 -4.65 2.87 5.78
CA ALA A 101 -3.57 2.30 4.99
C ALA A 101 -2.96 3.40 4.13
N ARG A 102 -1.64 3.38 3.99
CA ARG A 102 -0.92 4.24 3.05
C ARG A 102 0.18 3.43 2.35
N PRO A 103 0.51 3.73 1.08
CA PRO A 103 1.62 3.10 0.41
C PRO A 103 2.93 3.28 1.18
N ARG A 104 3.76 2.23 1.22
CA ARG A 104 5.12 2.31 1.74
C ARG A 104 5.98 3.14 0.79
N VAL A 105 6.75 4.05 1.36
CA VAL A 105 7.67 4.91 0.63
C VAL A 105 9.08 4.68 1.15
N GLU A 106 9.96 4.22 0.26
CA GLU A 106 11.39 4.19 0.48
C GLU A 106 12.02 5.51 0.07
N ARG A 107 13.05 5.92 0.81
CA ARG A 107 13.85 7.11 0.52
C ARG A 107 15.29 6.70 0.31
N PHE A 108 15.89 7.19 -0.76
CA PHE A 108 17.28 6.94 -1.11
C PHE A 108 18.00 8.26 -1.31
N GLN A 109 19.25 8.33 -0.86
CA GLN A 109 20.16 9.42 -1.20
C GLN A 109 20.92 9.04 -2.47
N VAL A 110 20.82 9.89 -3.50
CA VAL A 110 21.52 9.71 -4.77
C VAL A 110 22.60 10.78 -4.90
N PRO A 111 23.89 10.41 -4.81
CA PRO A 111 24.99 11.35 -5.02
C PRO A 111 25.26 11.58 -6.52
N GLU A 112 26.01 12.64 -6.82
CA GLU A 112 26.49 12.95 -8.18
C GLU A 112 27.34 11.82 -8.79
N SER A 113 27.98 10.99 -7.97
CA SER A 113 28.74 9.82 -8.44
C SER A 113 27.86 8.72 -9.06
N GLY A 114 26.53 8.81 -8.91
CA GLY A 114 25.58 7.77 -9.29
C GLY A 114 25.30 6.81 -8.13
N ALA A 115 24.29 5.96 -8.32
CA ALA A 115 23.82 5.01 -7.32
C ALA A 115 23.20 3.79 -7.98
N ASP A 116 23.25 2.66 -7.27
CA ASP A 116 22.57 1.43 -7.65
C ASP A 116 21.70 0.97 -6.48
N LEU A 117 20.40 1.22 -6.60
CA LEU A 117 19.44 1.11 -5.51
C LEU A 117 18.55 -0.11 -5.74
N ARG A 118 18.39 -0.92 -4.70
CA ARG A 118 17.46 -2.04 -4.67
C ARG A 118 16.38 -1.75 -3.65
N SER A 119 15.13 -1.96 -4.02
CA SER A 119 14.03 -1.77 -3.09
C SER A 119 13.97 -2.92 -2.08
N ALA A 120 13.70 -2.59 -0.81
CA ALA A 120 13.37 -3.55 0.22
C ALA A 120 11.86 -3.87 0.25
N ILE A 121 11.01 -2.94 -0.23
CA ILE A 121 9.57 -3.12 -0.45
C ILE A 121 9.36 -4.18 -1.54
N ASP A 122 10.06 -4.07 -2.68
CA ASP A 122 10.02 -5.04 -3.78
C ASP A 122 11.46 -5.39 -4.24
N PRO A 123 12.02 -6.54 -3.81
CA PRO A 123 13.40 -6.93 -4.14
C PRO A 123 13.71 -7.09 -5.62
N MET A 124 12.69 -7.21 -6.49
CA MET A 124 12.88 -7.28 -7.94
C MET A 124 13.01 -5.88 -8.57
N ALA A 125 12.58 -4.83 -7.86
CA ALA A 125 12.72 -3.46 -8.31
C ALA A 125 14.13 -2.91 -8.06
N ARG A 126 14.73 -2.35 -9.11
CA ARG A 126 16.08 -1.76 -9.08
C ARG A 126 16.14 -0.46 -9.87
N LEU A 127 16.76 0.55 -9.28
CA LEU A 127 16.97 1.87 -9.87
C LEU A 127 18.47 2.13 -9.98
N GLN A 128 18.96 2.36 -11.19
CA GLN A 128 20.38 2.61 -11.43
C GLN A 128 20.60 4.00 -12.05
N PHE A 129 21.21 4.86 -11.25
CA PHE A 129 21.59 6.22 -11.60
C PHE A 129 23.06 6.22 -12.05
N ARG A 130 23.30 6.71 -13.27
CA ARG A 130 24.67 6.90 -13.76
C ARG A 130 25.35 8.08 -13.07
N GLN A 131 26.68 8.09 -13.11
CA GLN A 131 27.45 9.25 -12.69
C GLN A 131 26.99 10.51 -13.44
N GLY A 132 26.80 11.60 -12.71
CA GLY A 132 26.30 12.87 -13.21
C GLY A 132 24.81 12.87 -13.55
N ALA A 133 24.04 11.83 -13.23
CA ALA A 133 22.59 11.83 -13.45
C ALA A 133 21.88 12.91 -12.63
N VAL A 134 22.41 13.22 -11.44
CA VAL A 134 22.01 14.36 -10.59
C VAL A 134 23.18 15.34 -10.49
N THR A 135 22.88 16.62 -10.31
CA THR A 135 23.88 17.71 -10.21
C THR A 135 24.25 18.06 -8.76
N GLU A 136 23.50 17.52 -7.81
CA GLU A 136 23.75 17.61 -6.38
C GLU A 136 23.15 16.35 -5.70
N GLU A 137 23.59 16.06 -4.48
CA GLU A 137 23.00 14.96 -3.71
C GLU A 137 21.49 15.17 -3.55
N THR A 138 20.72 14.18 -3.99
CA THR A 138 19.27 14.29 -4.16
C THR A 138 18.56 13.14 -3.47
N GLU A 139 17.55 13.45 -2.65
CA GLU A 139 16.66 12.43 -2.11
C GLU A 139 15.64 12.01 -3.19
N VAL A 140 15.60 10.71 -3.45
CA VAL A 140 14.64 10.05 -4.34
C VAL A 140 13.73 9.16 -3.51
N THR A 141 12.43 9.27 -3.74
CA THR A 141 11.41 8.40 -3.17
C THR A 141 11.01 7.31 -4.16
N PHE A 142 10.89 6.08 -3.67
CA PHE A 142 10.34 4.95 -4.39
C PHE A 142 9.12 4.41 -3.64
N GLN A 143 8.01 4.23 -4.35
CA GLN A 143 6.77 3.74 -3.77
C GLN A 143 6.19 2.65 -4.67
N VAL A 144 5.66 1.60 -4.04
CA VAL A 144 4.90 0.55 -4.72
C VAL A 144 3.47 0.62 -4.24
N THR A 145 2.53 0.70 -5.18
CA THR A 145 1.10 0.58 -4.91
C THR A 145 0.61 -0.75 -5.49
N SER A 146 -0.05 -1.55 -4.66
CA SER A 146 -0.61 -2.83 -5.08
C SER A 146 -1.51 -2.67 -6.29
N LYS A 147 -1.54 -3.70 -7.14
CA LYS A 147 -2.55 -3.77 -8.20
C LYS A 147 -3.92 -3.95 -7.52
N PRO A 148 -5.00 -3.35 -8.03
CA PRO A 148 -6.33 -3.63 -7.50
C PRO A 148 -6.63 -5.12 -7.61
N SER A 149 -7.43 -5.65 -6.69
CA SER A 149 -8.03 -6.96 -6.88
C SER A 149 -9.05 -6.85 -8.01
N TYR A 150 -8.87 -7.65 -9.06
CA TYR A 150 -9.82 -7.74 -10.16
C TYR A 150 -10.02 -9.21 -10.55
N GLU A 151 -11.22 -9.51 -11.07
CA GLU A 151 -11.43 -10.74 -11.82
C GLU A 151 -11.11 -10.45 -13.29
N GLU A 152 -10.40 -11.34 -13.98
CA GLU A 152 -10.02 -11.12 -15.38
C GLU A 152 -11.24 -10.92 -16.29
N GLU A 153 -12.39 -11.49 -15.89
CA GLU A 153 -13.70 -11.36 -16.54
C GLU A 153 -14.26 -9.93 -16.49
N ASP A 154 -13.83 -9.11 -15.53
CA ASP A 154 -14.29 -7.72 -15.40
C ASP A 154 -13.69 -6.79 -16.48
N TYR A 155 -12.70 -7.27 -17.25
CA TYR A 155 -11.93 -6.45 -18.18
C TYR A 155 -11.73 -7.11 -19.54
N ASP A 156 -12.45 -6.61 -20.55
CA ASP A 156 -12.38 -7.12 -21.94
C ASP A 156 -10.99 -7.01 -22.62
N SER A 157 -10.06 -6.24 -22.05
CA SER A 157 -8.79 -5.90 -22.74
C SER A 157 -7.56 -5.83 -21.85
N ILE A 158 -7.68 -6.13 -20.55
CA ILE A 158 -6.52 -6.14 -19.65
C ILE A 158 -6.01 -7.57 -19.53
N LEU A 159 -4.92 -7.87 -20.25
CA LEU A 159 -4.31 -9.21 -20.24
C LEU A 159 -3.51 -9.50 -18.96
N SER A 160 -2.86 -8.48 -18.40
CA SER A 160 -2.07 -8.61 -17.17
C SER A 160 -1.73 -7.24 -16.62
N MET A 161 -1.70 -7.09 -15.30
CA MET A 161 -1.32 -5.85 -14.62
C MET A 161 -0.24 -6.13 -13.57
N SER A 162 0.82 -5.32 -13.57
CA SER A 162 1.80 -5.31 -12.48
C SER A 162 1.31 -4.41 -11.34
N HIS A 163 2.06 -4.36 -10.25
CA HIS A 163 1.93 -3.25 -9.31
C HIS A 163 2.27 -1.92 -9.99
N PHE A 164 1.85 -0.83 -9.36
CA PHE A 164 2.19 0.52 -9.81
C PHE A 164 3.41 0.99 -9.05
N PHE A 165 4.35 1.60 -9.77
CA PHE A 165 5.62 2.07 -9.22
C PHE A 165 5.71 3.58 -9.42
N ASP A 166 5.91 4.32 -8.34
CA ASP A 166 6.10 5.77 -8.35
C ASP A 166 7.54 6.08 -7.92
N ILE A 167 8.25 6.83 -8.76
CA ILE A 167 9.60 7.32 -8.51
C ILE A 167 9.52 8.83 -8.58
N ALA A 168 9.83 9.50 -7.47
CA ALA A 168 9.84 10.95 -7.40
C ALA A 168 11.14 11.46 -6.78
N SER A 169 11.56 12.65 -7.18
CA SER A 169 12.66 13.37 -6.56
C SER A 169 12.10 14.46 -5.66
N THR A 170 12.76 14.71 -4.54
CA THR A 170 12.51 15.89 -3.70
C THR A 170 12.86 17.20 -4.43
N THR A 171 13.71 17.12 -5.45
CA THR A 171 14.04 18.25 -6.32
C THR A 171 13.18 18.22 -7.58
N MET A 172 12.73 19.40 -8.03
CA MET A 172 12.03 19.54 -9.32
C MET A 172 13.00 19.58 -10.52
N LYS A 173 14.27 19.23 -10.31
CA LYS A 173 15.31 19.27 -11.34
C LYS A 173 15.23 18.00 -12.19
N PRO A 174 15.27 18.11 -13.53
CA PRO A 174 15.33 16.94 -14.38
C PRO A 174 16.67 16.22 -14.22
N LEU A 175 16.66 14.90 -14.40
CA LEU A 175 17.87 14.12 -14.52
C LEU A 175 18.68 14.57 -15.74
N GLN A 176 20.00 14.59 -15.62
CA GLN A 176 20.90 14.96 -16.71
C GLN A 176 21.22 13.79 -17.63
N ASN A 177 21.00 12.54 -17.16
CA ASN A 177 21.28 11.30 -17.87
C ASN A 177 20.16 10.29 -17.62
N ASP A 178 20.15 9.22 -18.43
CA ASP A 178 19.18 8.13 -18.32
C ASP A 178 19.23 7.44 -16.94
N LEU A 179 18.03 7.21 -16.40
CA LEU A 179 17.78 6.30 -15.28
C LEU A 179 17.44 4.92 -15.84
N LEU A 180 18.20 3.90 -15.42
CA LEU A 180 17.85 2.52 -15.73
C LEU A 180 16.93 1.98 -14.63
N VAL A 181 15.74 1.52 -15.03
CA VAL A 181 14.73 0.97 -14.13
C VAL A 181 14.50 -0.49 -14.49
N SER A 182 14.60 -1.37 -13.50
CA SER A 182 14.18 -2.78 -13.61
C SER A 182 13.00 -3.01 -12.69
N LEU A 183 11.89 -3.51 -13.22
CA LEU A 183 10.65 -3.80 -12.48
C LEU A 183 10.22 -5.24 -12.73
N PRO A 184 9.52 -5.88 -11.80
CA PRO A 184 8.94 -7.20 -12.04
C PRO A 184 7.88 -7.14 -13.14
N LEU A 185 7.83 -8.19 -13.94
CA LEU A 185 6.75 -8.40 -14.90
C LEU A 185 5.46 -8.80 -14.15
N PRO A 186 4.27 -8.53 -14.73
CA PRO A 186 3.02 -9.06 -14.21
C PRO A 186 3.07 -10.59 -14.07
N GLU A 187 2.43 -11.15 -13.04
CA GLU A 187 2.43 -12.60 -12.75
C GLU A 187 1.95 -13.47 -13.94
N ASN A 188 0.93 -12.99 -14.67
CA ASN A 188 0.34 -13.70 -15.82
C ASN A 188 1.00 -13.29 -17.15
N TYR A 189 2.16 -12.62 -17.11
CA TYR A 189 2.87 -12.27 -18.32
C TYR A 189 3.57 -13.51 -18.90
N LEU A 190 2.93 -14.13 -19.88
CA LEU A 190 3.45 -15.31 -20.59
C LEU A 190 4.66 -15.00 -21.50
N GLY A 191 4.94 -13.72 -21.79
CA GLY A 191 5.88 -13.33 -22.83
C GLY A 191 5.48 -13.83 -24.22
N GLU A 192 6.28 -13.52 -25.24
CA GLU A 192 5.99 -13.98 -26.62
C GLU A 192 6.08 -15.50 -26.73
N ALA A 193 7.08 -16.12 -26.09
CA ALA A 193 7.30 -17.55 -26.12
C ALA A 193 6.21 -18.36 -25.38
N GLY A 194 5.65 -17.84 -24.29
CA GLY A 194 4.55 -18.50 -23.58
C GLY A 194 3.24 -18.41 -24.36
N ARG A 195 2.98 -17.27 -25.01
CA ARG A 195 1.81 -17.10 -25.90
C ARG A 195 1.88 -18.03 -27.12
N GLU A 196 3.06 -18.23 -27.69
CA GLU A 196 3.23 -19.14 -28.82
C GLU A 196 2.94 -20.60 -28.43
N ARG A 197 3.39 -21.03 -27.25
CA ARG A 197 3.09 -22.35 -26.69
C ARG A 197 1.61 -22.54 -26.37
N GLU A 198 0.93 -21.51 -25.89
CA GLU A 198 -0.50 -21.57 -25.60
C GLU A 198 -1.33 -21.70 -26.88
N ARG A 199 -0.99 -20.92 -27.93
CA ARG A 199 -1.59 -21.06 -29.26
C ARG A 199 -1.33 -22.42 -29.89
N GLU A 200 -0.15 -22.99 -29.67
CA GLU A 200 0.16 -24.34 -30.15
C GLU A 200 -0.71 -25.40 -29.46
N ARG A 201 -0.90 -25.28 -28.14
CA ARG A 201 -1.80 -26.15 -27.36
C ARG A 201 -3.27 -26.01 -27.76
N GLU A 202 -3.73 -24.79 -28.07
CA GLU A 202 -5.09 -24.58 -28.59
C GLU A 202 -5.28 -25.26 -29.95
N ARG A 203 -4.31 -25.11 -30.86
CA ARG A 203 -4.34 -25.77 -32.18
C ARG A 203 -4.33 -27.29 -32.07
N GLU A 204 -3.60 -27.85 -31.11
CA GLU A 204 -3.63 -29.29 -30.84
C GLU A 204 -5.01 -29.74 -30.34
N ARG A 205 -5.63 -28.99 -29.43
CA ARG A 205 -6.98 -29.29 -28.92
C ARG A 205 -8.05 -29.19 -30.00
N GLU A 206 -7.95 -28.23 -30.92
CA GLU A 206 -8.86 -28.15 -32.07
C GLU A 206 -8.71 -29.36 -32.99
N ARG A 207 -7.47 -29.78 -33.29
CA ARG A 207 -7.19 -30.96 -34.12
C ARG A 207 -7.67 -32.26 -33.50
N GLU A 208 -7.66 -32.38 -32.17
CA GLU A 208 -8.23 -33.54 -31.48
C GLU A 208 -9.76 -33.56 -31.57
N ARG A 209 -10.42 -32.40 -31.43
CA ARG A 209 -11.88 -32.27 -31.57
C ARG A 209 -12.38 -32.53 -33.00
N GLU A 210 -11.58 -32.24 -34.02
CA GLU A 210 -11.91 -32.56 -35.41
C GLU A 210 -11.75 -34.06 -35.75
N ARG A 211 -11.12 -34.84 -34.87
CA ARG A 211 -10.89 -36.28 -35.05
C ARG A 211 -11.90 -37.17 -34.30
N GLU A 212 -12.72 -36.59 -33.43
CA GLU A 212 -13.88 -37.22 -32.80
C GLU A 212 -15.15 -37.01 -33.63
#